data_AF-A0A7J6DSW5-F1
#
_entry.id   AF-A0A7J6DSW5-F1
#
_cell.length_a   1.000
_cell.length_b   1.000
_cell.length_c   1.000
_cell.angle_alpha   90.00
_cell.angle_beta   90.00
_cell.angle_gamma   90.00
#
_symmetry.space_group_name_H-M   'P 1'
#
loop_
_entity.id
_entity.type
_entity.pdbx_description
1 polymer ?
#
loop_
_entity_poly.entity_id
_entity_poly.type
_entity_poly.pdbx_seq_one_letter_code
_entity_poly.pdbx_strand_id
1 'polypeptide(L)'
;MHADLPASVKPPAPAVKFSSDTDRLQHINSIRKAPAGAQIKRVIDLLYETRLALTPEQINEACYVDINANKTVFDSLRKNLKVSHDGRRFCYKSKHDLKDKSQLLYLVRKFPEGIAVIDLKDSYPTVMEDLQSLKAAGQIWLLSNLDSQEDIAYPNDPRVPIKVDDDLKLLFRGIELPRDMLDIEKDLQKNGMKPATNTAKRRAQAQVQGVTPKNKTKKKKHEISKRTKLTNAHLPELFQNLK
;
A
#
# COMPACT_ATOMS: atom_id res chain seq x y z
N MET A 1 -38.98 61.43 50.11
CA MET A 1 -39.15 60.01 50.48
C MET A 1 -39.47 59.26 49.20
N HIS A 2 -38.42 58.81 48.52
CA HIS A 2 -38.05 57.41 48.31
C HIS A 2 -38.52 56.90 46.95
N ALA A 3 -37.59 56.94 45.99
CA ALA A 3 -37.66 56.23 44.74
C ALA A 3 -37.18 54.79 44.98
N ASP A 4 -37.98 53.81 44.54
CA ASP A 4 -37.66 52.39 44.61
C ASP A 4 -37.06 51.94 43.27
N LEU A 5 -35.90 51.28 43.32
CA LEU A 5 -35.19 50.72 42.18
C LEU A 5 -35.63 49.26 41.96
N PRO A 6 -35.82 48.78 40.72
CA PRO A 6 -36.14 47.39 40.49
C PRO A 6 -34.90 46.50 40.68
N ALA A 7 -35.05 45.45 41.49
CA ALA A 7 -34.04 44.45 41.76
C ALA A 7 -33.72 43.62 40.50
N SER A 8 -32.43 43.54 40.15
CA SER A 8 -31.89 42.73 39.06
C SER A 8 -31.92 41.24 39.43
N VAL A 9 -32.73 40.46 38.71
CA VAL A 9 -32.82 39.00 38.87
C VAL A 9 -31.68 38.35 38.06
N LYS A 10 -30.72 37.73 38.76
CA LYS A 10 -29.67 36.91 38.13
C LYS A 10 -30.29 35.66 37.47
N PRO A 11 -29.85 35.26 36.27
CA PRO A 11 -30.35 34.04 35.63
C PRO A 11 -29.95 32.79 36.44
N PRO A 12 -30.81 31.76 36.51
CA PRO A 12 -30.50 30.53 37.22
C PRO A 12 -29.35 29.79 36.55
N ALA A 13 -28.40 29.31 37.34
CA ALA A 13 -27.31 28.47 36.88
C ALA A 13 -27.87 27.17 36.24
N PRO A 14 -27.28 26.66 35.15
CA PRO A 14 -27.76 25.46 34.48
C PRO A 14 -27.71 24.25 35.44
N ALA A 15 -28.82 23.53 35.53
CA ALA A 15 -28.93 22.32 36.34
C ALA A 15 -28.06 21.20 35.74
N VAL A 16 -26.88 21.00 36.34
CA VAL A 16 -25.97 19.89 36.02
C VAL A 16 -26.60 18.58 36.52
N LYS A 17 -26.95 17.68 35.59
CA LYS A 17 -27.53 16.38 35.91
C LYS A 17 -26.42 15.42 36.38
N PHE A 18 -26.23 15.29 37.70
CA PHE A 18 -25.17 14.47 38.34
C PHE A 18 -24.97 13.05 37.77
N SER A 19 -26.00 12.42 37.20
CA SER A 19 -25.89 11.08 36.60
C SER A 19 -25.03 11.08 35.34
N SER A 20 -25.21 12.05 34.43
CA SER A 20 -24.48 12.07 33.15
C SER A 20 -22.98 12.38 33.32
N ASP A 21 -22.63 13.16 34.33
CA ASP A 21 -21.23 13.46 34.64
C ASP A 21 -20.51 12.26 35.23
N THR A 22 -21.19 11.47 36.06
CA THR A 22 -20.63 10.24 36.63
C THR A 22 -20.30 9.23 35.53
N ASP A 23 -21.23 9.01 34.60
CA ASP A 23 -21.06 8.07 33.49
C ASP A 23 -19.92 8.50 32.55
N ARG A 24 -19.85 9.81 32.25
CA ARG A 24 -18.76 10.39 31.45
C ARG A 24 -17.40 10.17 32.11
N LEU A 25 -17.28 10.46 33.40
CA LEU A 25 -16.04 10.27 34.15
C LEU A 25 -15.62 8.80 34.23
N GLN A 26 -16.58 7.89 34.39
CA GLN A 26 -16.32 6.45 34.33
C GLN A 26 -15.80 6.03 32.96
N HIS A 27 -16.39 6.53 31.87
CA HIS A 27 -15.94 6.24 30.51
C HIS A 27 -14.51 6.74 30.25
N ILE A 28 -14.21 7.98 30.66
CA ILE A 28 -12.86 8.56 30.55
C ILE A 28 -11.85 7.70 31.33
N ASN A 29 -12.18 7.33 32.56
CA ASN A 29 -11.31 6.49 33.39
C ASN A 29 -11.11 5.10 32.77
N SER A 30 -12.14 4.52 32.16
CA SER A 30 -12.04 3.24 31.45
C SER A 30 -11.03 3.33 30.31
N ILE A 31 -11.07 4.40 29.50
CA ILE A 31 -10.11 4.62 28.40
C ILE A 31 -8.68 4.82 28.94
N ARG A 32 -8.52 5.64 29.97
CA ARG A 32 -7.19 5.95 30.53
C ARG A 32 -6.53 4.77 31.22
N LYS A 33 -7.32 3.86 31.79
CA LYS A 33 -6.85 2.59 32.38
C LYS A 33 -6.71 1.46 31.35
N ALA A 34 -7.14 1.67 30.11
CA ALA A 34 -6.99 0.66 29.06
C ALA A 34 -5.51 0.39 28.76
N PRO A 35 -5.15 -0.82 28.27
CA PRO A 35 -3.78 -1.13 27.87
C PRO A 35 -3.22 -0.12 26.86
N ALA A 36 -1.92 0.15 26.92
CA ALA A 36 -1.26 1.13 26.04
C ALA A 36 -1.55 0.88 24.55
N GLY A 37 -1.58 -0.38 24.11
CA GLY A 37 -1.91 -0.74 22.73
C GLY A 37 -3.31 -0.28 22.30
N ALA A 38 -4.30 -0.35 23.19
CA ALA A 38 -5.66 0.11 22.92
C ALA A 38 -5.73 1.64 22.82
N GLN A 39 -5.00 2.35 23.70
CA GLN A 39 -4.90 3.81 23.65
C GLN A 39 -4.21 4.27 22.35
N ILE A 40 -3.10 3.62 21.96
CA ILE A 40 -2.37 3.90 20.71
C ILE A 40 -3.29 3.71 19.50
N LYS A 41 -4.00 2.58 19.43
CA LYS A 41 -4.94 2.31 18.34
C LYS A 41 -6.00 3.41 18.25
N ARG A 42 -6.61 3.79 19.37
CA ARG A 42 -7.64 4.84 19.43
C ARG A 42 -7.14 6.18 18.88
N VAL A 43 -5.90 6.55 19.20
CA VAL A 43 -5.28 7.77 18.67
C VAL A 43 -5.04 7.65 17.16
N ILE A 44 -4.53 6.51 16.68
CA ILE A 44 -4.30 6.29 15.24
C ILE A 44 -5.61 6.35 14.47
N ASP A 45 -6.68 5.72 14.97
CA ASP A 45 -8.01 5.74 14.37
C ASP A 45 -8.54 7.18 14.27
N LEU A 46 -8.41 7.98 15.35
CA LEU A 46 -8.77 9.41 15.36
C LEU A 46 -7.98 10.21 14.30
N LEU A 47 -6.67 10.03 14.23
CA LEU A 47 -5.82 10.71 13.24
C LEU A 47 -6.16 10.27 11.81
N TYR A 48 -6.51 9.00 11.63
CA TYR A 48 -6.94 8.44 10.35
C TYR A 48 -8.26 9.08 9.89
N GLU A 49 -9.26 9.13 10.76
CA GLU A 49 -10.57 9.67 10.43
C GLU A 49 -10.54 11.18 10.19
N THR A 50 -9.87 11.93 11.06
CA THR A 50 -9.83 13.39 10.97
C THR A 50 -8.92 13.91 9.87
N ARG A 51 -7.84 13.18 9.54
CA ARG A 51 -6.76 13.64 8.64
C ARG A 51 -6.13 14.98 9.07
N LEU A 52 -6.25 15.35 10.34
CA LEU A 52 -5.70 16.59 10.90
C LEU A 52 -4.42 16.34 11.69
N ALA A 53 -3.60 17.38 11.81
CA ALA A 53 -2.49 17.41 12.75
C ALA A 53 -2.99 17.94 14.10
N LEU A 54 -3.03 17.08 15.11
CA LEU A 54 -3.60 17.35 16.43
C LEU A 54 -2.52 17.42 17.51
N THR A 55 -2.69 18.34 18.45
CA THR A 55 -1.88 18.40 19.68
C THR A 55 -2.30 17.31 20.68
N PRO A 56 -1.43 16.94 21.64
CA PRO A 56 -1.81 16.02 22.71
C PRO A 56 -3.09 16.43 23.45
N GLU A 57 -3.27 17.73 23.66
CA GLU A 57 -4.44 18.29 24.36
C GLU A 57 -5.71 18.07 23.53
N GLN A 58 -5.66 18.36 22.22
CA GLN A 58 -6.79 18.10 21.30
C GLN A 58 -7.12 16.62 21.20
N ILE A 59 -6.12 15.73 21.25
CA ILE A 59 -6.34 14.28 21.23
C ILE A 59 -7.01 13.83 22.52
N ASN A 60 -6.60 14.35 23.68
CA ASN A 60 -7.24 14.07 24.96
C ASN A 60 -8.69 14.57 24.99
N GLU A 61 -8.97 15.73 24.42
CA GLU A 61 -10.34 16.25 24.29
C GLU A 61 -11.20 15.36 23.38
N ALA A 62 -10.66 14.91 22.25
CA ALA A 62 -11.40 14.15 21.26
C ALA A 62 -11.62 12.67 21.64
N CYS A 63 -10.63 12.02 22.26
CA CYS A 63 -10.70 10.58 22.53
C CYS A 63 -10.28 10.16 23.95
N TYR A 64 -10.08 11.12 24.87
CA TYR A 64 -9.78 10.91 26.29
C TYR A 64 -8.47 10.21 26.61
N VAL A 65 -7.59 10.06 25.62
CA VAL A 65 -6.24 9.54 25.78
C VAL A 65 -5.30 10.68 26.15
N ASP A 66 -4.73 10.61 27.36
CA ASP A 66 -3.72 11.55 27.81
C ASP A 66 -2.32 11.07 27.41
N ILE A 67 -1.86 11.53 26.25
CA ILE A 67 -0.57 11.14 25.69
C ILE A 67 0.58 11.70 26.54
N ASN A 68 0.44 12.91 27.10
CA ASN A 68 1.49 13.55 27.88
C ASN A 68 1.71 12.85 29.23
N ALA A 69 0.64 12.38 29.87
CA ALA A 69 0.74 11.61 31.12
C ALA A 69 1.24 10.18 30.91
N ASN A 70 1.18 9.65 29.68
CA ASN A 70 1.54 8.27 29.38
C ASN A 70 2.74 8.18 28.40
N LYS A 71 3.95 8.20 28.97
CA LYS A 71 5.22 8.13 28.22
C LYS A 71 5.29 6.96 27.24
N THR A 72 4.76 5.79 27.62
CA THR A 72 4.76 4.60 26.75
C THR A 72 3.94 4.86 25.48
N VAL A 73 2.76 5.46 25.62
CA VAL A 73 1.90 5.80 24.47
C VAL A 73 2.58 6.86 23.60
N PHE A 74 3.14 7.91 24.20
CA PHE A 74 3.88 8.95 23.47
C PHE A 74 5.03 8.37 22.64
N ASP A 75 5.91 7.58 23.27
CA ASP A 75 7.08 7.00 22.62
C ASP A 75 6.68 6.00 21.52
N SER A 76 5.63 5.20 21.76
CA SER A 76 5.09 4.27 20.76
C SER A 76 4.47 4.98 19.56
N LEU A 77 3.73 6.07 19.77
CA LEU A 77 3.15 6.87 18.68
C LEU A 77 4.26 7.50 17.83
N ARG A 78 5.30 8.07 18.47
CA ARG A 78 6.43 8.68 17.76
C ARG A 78 7.23 7.69 16.91
N LYS A 79 7.29 6.42 17.31
CA LYS A 79 7.96 5.34 16.58
C LYS A 79 7.06 4.63 15.57
N ASN A 80 5.75 4.92 15.54
CA ASN A 80 4.80 4.20 14.71
C ASN A 80 4.92 4.62 13.23
N LEU A 81 4.85 3.66 12.31
CA LEU A 81 4.94 3.93 10.87
C LEU A 81 3.73 4.69 10.31
N LYS A 82 2.58 4.63 11.00
CA LYS A 82 1.32 5.28 10.62
C LYS A 82 1.11 6.65 11.27
N VAL A 83 2.08 7.14 12.03
CA VAL A 83 2.00 8.42 12.72
C VAL A 83 3.25 9.23 12.41
N SER A 84 3.05 10.52 12.13
CA SER A 84 4.14 11.49 12.06
C SER A 84 4.00 12.46 13.23
N HIS A 85 5.13 12.87 13.81
CA HIS A 85 5.17 13.81 14.91
C HIS A 85 6.20 14.91 14.59
N ASP A 86 5.75 16.16 14.55
CA ASP A 86 6.57 17.33 14.20
C ASP A 86 7.26 17.99 15.41
N GLY A 87 7.10 17.42 16.61
CA GLY A 87 7.57 17.97 17.87
C GLY A 87 6.45 18.58 18.72
N ARG A 88 5.31 18.93 18.12
CA ARG A 88 4.15 19.53 18.80
C ARG A 88 2.84 18.81 18.50
N ARG A 89 2.67 18.27 17.30
CA ARG A 89 1.44 17.68 16.78
C ARG A 89 1.70 16.30 16.22
N PHE A 90 0.68 15.46 16.32
CA PHE A 90 0.60 14.16 15.69
C PHE A 90 -0.34 14.22 14.48
N CYS A 91 0.07 13.65 13.36
CA CYS A 91 -0.78 13.46 12.19
C CYS A 91 -0.66 12.03 11.65
N TYR A 92 -1.68 11.60 10.92
CA TYR A 92 -1.66 10.31 10.25
C TYR A 92 -0.63 10.31 9.12
N LYS A 93 0.08 9.19 8.98
CA LYS A 93 1.07 8.97 7.93
C LYS A 93 0.70 7.71 7.14
N SER A 94 0.26 7.89 5.90
CA SER A 94 0.10 6.78 4.96
C SER A 94 1.46 6.26 4.48
N LYS A 95 1.46 5.10 3.81
CA LYS A 95 2.72 4.56 3.25
C LYS A 95 3.24 5.43 2.10
N HIS A 96 2.31 5.95 1.30
CA HIS A 96 2.56 6.92 0.25
C HIS A 96 1.80 8.21 0.58
N ASP A 97 2.54 9.30 0.81
CA ASP A 97 1.98 10.62 1.13
C ASP A 97 1.38 11.26 -0.13
N LEU A 98 0.21 10.76 -0.54
CA LEU A 98 -0.53 11.22 -1.71
C LEU A 98 -1.70 12.08 -1.26
N LYS A 99 -1.92 13.20 -1.95
CA LYS A 99 -3.01 14.13 -1.63
C LYS A 99 -4.17 14.09 -2.62
N ASP A 100 -3.91 13.63 -3.84
CA ASP A 100 -4.86 13.71 -4.94
C ASP A 100 -4.61 12.63 -6.01
N LYS A 101 -5.58 12.52 -6.92
CA LYS A 101 -5.57 11.61 -8.09
C LYS A 101 -4.36 11.79 -8.99
N SER A 102 -3.86 13.02 -9.16
CA SER A 102 -2.75 13.32 -10.06
C SER A 102 -1.43 12.76 -9.50
N GLN A 103 -1.22 12.92 -8.19
CA GLN A 103 -0.08 12.33 -7.48
C GLN A 103 -0.16 10.82 -7.46
N LEU A 104 -1.35 10.25 -7.29
CA LEU A 104 -1.58 8.81 -7.40
C LEU A 104 -1.16 8.28 -8.77
N LEU A 105 -1.63 8.89 -9.86
CA LEU A 105 -1.27 8.48 -11.21
C LEU A 105 0.22 8.61 -11.48
N TYR A 106 0.83 9.71 -11.03
CA TYR A 106 2.29 9.91 -11.13
C TYR A 106 3.05 8.81 -10.40
N LEU A 107 2.63 8.48 -9.17
CA LEU A 107 3.25 7.41 -8.39
C LEU A 107 3.15 6.07 -9.12
N VAL A 108 1.95 5.67 -9.57
CA VAL A 108 1.76 4.39 -10.27
C VAL A 108 2.64 4.30 -11.53
N ARG A 109 2.81 5.39 -12.28
CA ARG A 109 3.70 5.45 -13.45
C ARG A 109 5.18 5.31 -13.11
N LYS A 110 5.59 5.71 -11.91
CA LYS A 110 6.98 5.60 -11.44
C LYS A 110 7.36 4.16 -11.06
N PHE A 111 6.38 3.32 -10.73
CA PHE A 111 6.58 1.93 -10.29
C PHE A 111 6.02 0.96 -11.34
N PRO A 112 6.78 0.65 -12.41
CA PRO A 112 6.34 -0.26 -13.47
C PRO A 112 6.03 -1.68 -12.96
N GLU A 113 6.63 -2.10 -11.84
CA GLU A 113 6.37 -3.36 -11.15
C GLU A 113 5.01 -3.42 -10.42
N GLY A 114 4.28 -2.31 -10.37
CA GLY A 114 2.98 -2.17 -9.72
C GLY A 114 3.05 -1.90 -8.22
N ILE A 115 1.95 -1.35 -7.69
CA ILE A 115 1.79 -0.98 -6.28
C ILE A 115 0.55 -1.68 -5.72
N ALA A 116 0.68 -2.34 -4.57
CA ALA A 116 -0.46 -3.01 -3.94
C ALA A 116 -1.50 -1.99 -3.48
N VAL A 117 -2.79 -2.23 -3.75
CA VAL A 117 -3.87 -1.30 -3.38
C VAL A 117 -3.95 -1.13 -1.87
N ILE A 118 -3.58 -2.15 -1.08
CA ILE A 118 -3.51 -2.05 0.40
C ILE A 118 -2.54 -0.97 0.89
N ASP A 119 -1.51 -0.66 0.10
CA ASP A 119 -0.53 0.38 0.40
C ASP A 119 -1.00 1.78 -0.01
N LEU A 120 -2.03 1.86 -0.85
CA LEU A 120 -2.59 3.10 -1.38
C LEU A 120 -3.90 3.49 -0.68
N LYS A 121 -4.70 2.52 -0.22
CA LYS A 121 -6.08 2.70 0.26
C LYS A 121 -6.26 3.70 1.40
N ASP A 122 -5.20 3.99 2.15
CA ASP A 122 -5.20 4.92 3.28
C ASP A 122 -4.53 6.26 3.00
N SER A 123 -4.12 6.52 1.75
CA SER A 123 -3.38 7.73 1.40
C SER A 123 -4.23 8.98 1.54
N TYR A 124 -5.45 8.97 0.98
CA TYR A 124 -6.41 10.05 1.08
C TYR A 124 -7.85 9.52 0.88
N PRO A 125 -8.90 10.24 1.32
CA PRO A 125 -10.25 9.69 1.43
C PRO A 125 -10.84 9.10 0.14
N THR A 126 -10.65 9.76 -1.01
CA THR A 126 -11.25 9.34 -2.30
C THR A 126 -10.34 8.42 -3.13
N VAL A 127 -9.25 7.90 -2.57
CA VAL A 127 -8.24 7.15 -3.32
C VAL A 127 -8.81 5.91 -4.03
N MET A 128 -9.80 5.24 -3.44
CA MET A 128 -10.42 4.07 -4.05
C MET A 128 -11.29 4.44 -5.26
N GLU A 129 -12.04 5.54 -5.17
CA GLU A 129 -12.82 6.08 -6.29
C GLU A 129 -11.88 6.54 -7.41
N ASP A 130 -10.79 7.20 -7.04
CA ASP A 130 -9.78 7.66 -7.98
C ASP A 130 -9.09 6.50 -8.69
N LEU A 131 -8.73 5.42 -7.99
CA LEU A 131 -8.20 4.20 -8.61
C LEU A 131 -9.17 3.61 -9.64
N GLN A 132 -10.46 3.50 -9.30
CA GLN A 132 -11.47 3.02 -10.24
C GLN A 132 -11.63 3.97 -11.44
N SER A 133 -11.60 5.28 -11.20
CA SER A 133 -11.71 6.27 -12.27
C SER A 133 -10.48 6.26 -13.20
N LEU A 134 -9.27 6.03 -12.67
CA LEU A 134 -8.05 5.87 -13.47
C LEU A 134 -8.08 4.58 -14.29
N LYS A 135 -8.62 3.49 -13.72
CA LYS A 135 -8.85 2.23 -14.44
C LYS A 135 -9.87 2.42 -15.57
N ALA A 136 -11.00 3.07 -15.29
CA ALA A 136 -12.04 3.35 -16.29
C ALA A 136 -11.52 4.27 -17.42
N ALA A 137 -10.65 5.23 -17.08
CA ALA A 137 -9.95 6.05 -18.06
C ALA A 137 -8.82 5.32 -18.82
N GLY A 138 -8.56 4.04 -18.50
CA GLY A 138 -7.51 3.25 -19.12
C GLY A 138 -6.10 3.75 -18.80
N GLN A 139 -5.90 4.53 -17.75
CA GLN A 139 -4.58 5.06 -17.37
C GLN A 139 -3.78 4.11 -16.47
N ILE A 140 -4.47 3.20 -15.79
CA ILE A 140 -3.89 2.14 -14.96
C ILE A 140 -4.61 0.82 -15.20
N TRP A 141 -3.97 -0.30 -14.87
CA TRP A 141 -4.62 -1.59 -14.70
C TRP A 141 -4.72 -1.92 -13.21
N LEU A 142 -5.88 -2.44 -12.79
CA LEU A 142 -6.05 -3.07 -11.49
C LEU A 142 -6.19 -4.57 -11.72
N LEU A 143 -5.18 -5.32 -11.30
CA LEU A 143 -5.12 -6.78 -11.46
C LEU A 143 -5.17 -7.43 -10.08
N SER A 144 -6.14 -8.31 -9.88
CA SER A 144 -6.25 -9.11 -8.65
C SER A 144 -5.24 -10.24 -8.68
N ASN A 145 -4.45 -10.37 -7.62
CA ASN A 145 -3.62 -11.55 -7.45
C ASN A 145 -4.48 -12.74 -6.98
N LEU A 146 -4.49 -13.83 -7.74
CA LEU A 146 -5.29 -15.03 -7.45
C LEU A 146 -4.97 -15.65 -6.08
N ASP A 147 -3.71 -15.54 -5.62
CA ASP A 147 -3.28 -16.11 -4.34
C ASP A 147 -3.61 -15.23 -3.13
N SER A 148 -3.49 -13.91 -3.25
CA SER A 148 -3.66 -12.98 -2.11
C SER A 148 -4.99 -12.24 -2.09
N GLN A 149 -5.80 -12.33 -3.16
CA GLN A 149 -7.00 -11.52 -3.37
C GLN A 149 -6.77 -10.00 -3.24
N GLU A 150 -5.51 -9.56 -3.25
CA GLU A 150 -5.14 -8.15 -3.20
C GLU A 150 -4.98 -7.63 -4.62
N ASP A 151 -5.63 -6.51 -4.91
CA ASP A 151 -5.46 -5.80 -6.17
C ASP A 151 -4.09 -5.09 -6.21
N ILE A 152 -3.46 -5.12 -7.37
CA ILE A 152 -2.22 -4.39 -7.66
C ILE A 152 -2.51 -3.40 -8.79
N ALA A 153 -2.13 -2.14 -8.56
CA ALA A 153 -2.21 -1.06 -9.53
C ALA A 153 -0.94 -1.01 -10.38
N TYR A 154 -1.09 -1.22 -11.68
CA TYR A 154 -0.03 -1.12 -12.69
C TYR A 154 -0.26 0.10 -13.59
N PRO A 155 0.80 0.76 -14.08
CA PRO A 155 0.62 1.80 -15.09
C PRO A 155 0.17 1.19 -16.41
N ASN A 156 -0.78 1.84 -17.09
CA ASN A 156 -1.10 1.53 -18.47
C ASN A 156 -0.51 2.61 -19.38
N ASP A 157 0.31 2.22 -20.35
CA ASP A 157 0.92 3.16 -21.28
C ASP A 157 -0.13 3.59 -22.33
N PRO A 158 -0.52 4.88 -22.37
CA PRO A 158 -1.51 5.36 -23.33
C PRO A 158 -1.04 5.33 -24.79
N ARG A 159 0.23 5.02 -25.06
CA ARG A 159 0.78 4.87 -26.42
C ARG A 159 0.50 3.51 -27.05
N VAL A 160 0.09 2.52 -26.24
CA VAL A 160 -0.03 1.12 -26.65
C VAL A 160 -1.50 0.62 -26.83
N PRO A 161 -2.59 1.42 -26.76
CA PRO A 161 -3.92 0.87 -26.96
C PRO A 161 -4.13 0.49 -28.44
N ILE A 162 -3.99 -0.81 -28.72
CA ILE A 162 -4.36 -1.41 -29.99
C ILE A 162 -5.75 -2.02 -29.80
N LYS A 163 -6.76 -1.41 -30.41
CA LYS A 163 -8.09 -2.00 -30.46
C LYS A 163 -8.05 -3.16 -31.44
N VAL A 164 -8.36 -4.36 -30.95
CA VAL A 164 -8.45 -5.59 -31.75
C VAL A 164 -9.86 -6.14 -31.61
N ASP A 165 -10.49 -6.47 -32.75
CA ASP A 165 -11.82 -7.05 -32.78
C ASP A 165 -11.82 -8.46 -32.17
N ASP A 166 -12.97 -8.85 -31.60
CA ASP A 166 -13.08 -10.12 -30.87
C ASP A 166 -12.90 -11.33 -31.79
N ASP A 167 -13.31 -11.22 -33.06
CA ASP A 167 -13.09 -12.25 -34.08
C ASP A 167 -11.60 -12.47 -34.36
N LEU A 168 -10.80 -11.39 -34.40
CA LEU A 168 -9.35 -11.49 -34.59
C LEU A 168 -8.68 -12.09 -33.36
N LYS A 169 -9.16 -11.78 -32.15
CA LYS A 169 -8.68 -12.43 -30.92
C LYS A 169 -9.00 -13.93 -30.92
N LEU A 170 -10.18 -14.31 -31.39
CA LEU A 170 -10.59 -15.71 -31.47
C LEU A 170 -9.74 -16.46 -32.50
N LEU A 171 -9.56 -15.88 -33.69
CA LEU A 171 -8.70 -16.45 -34.73
C LEU A 171 -7.28 -16.63 -34.21
N PHE A 172 -6.70 -15.61 -33.58
CA PHE A 172 -5.35 -15.68 -33.02
C PHE A 172 -5.19 -16.79 -31.97
N ARG A 173 -6.17 -16.94 -31.07
CA ARG A 173 -6.16 -18.00 -30.04
C ARG A 173 -6.38 -19.40 -30.62
N GLY A 174 -7.06 -19.50 -31.77
CA GLY A 174 -7.32 -20.75 -32.47
C GLY A 174 -6.15 -21.25 -33.31
N ILE A 175 -5.12 -20.43 -33.54
CA ILE A 175 -3.91 -20.87 -34.26
C ILE A 175 -3.14 -21.86 -33.38
N GLU A 176 -3.17 -23.13 -33.77
CA GLU A 176 -2.34 -24.16 -33.15
C GLU A 176 -0.88 -23.98 -33.57
N LEU A 177 -0.03 -23.63 -32.61
CA LEU A 177 1.42 -23.57 -32.85
C LEU A 177 2.04 -24.98 -32.73
N PRO A 178 3.00 -25.35 -33.60
CA PRO A 178 3.76 -26.58 -33.45
C PRO A 178 4.39 -26.66 -32.06
N ARG A 179 4.29 -27.82 -31.41
CA ARG A 179 4.84 -28.02 -30.05
C ARG A 179 6.37 -28.13 -30.06
N ASP A 180 6.94 -28.63 -31.16
CA ASP A 180 8.39 -28.74 -31.33
C ASP A 180 8.96 -27.49 -32.02
N MET A 181 9.96 -26.88 -31.38
CA MET A 181 10.73 -25.78 -31.94
C MET A 181 11.36 -26.08 -33.30
N LEU A 182 11.72 -27.35 -33.60
CA LEU A 182 12.23 -27.70 -34.93
C LEU A 182 11.18 -27.51 -36.03
N ASP A 183 9.93 -27.82 -35.72
CA ASP A 183 8.83 -27.70 -36.69
C ASP A 183 8.47 -26.23 -36.89
N ILE A 184 8.50 -25.41 -35.83
CA ILE A 184 8.41 -23.95 -35.93
C ILE A 184 9.52 -23.39 -36.84
N GLU A 185 10.77 -23.81 -36.66
CA GLU A 185 11.91 -23.35 -37.47
C GLU A 185 11.77 -23.75 -38.95
N LYS A 186 11.30 -24.98 -39.23
CA LYS A 186 11.03 -25.44 -40.59
C LYS A 186 9.90 -24.66 -41.25
N ASP A 187 8.80 -24.41 -40.54
CA ASP A 187 7.67 -23.65 -41.06
C ASP A 187 8.04 -22.19 -41.33
N LEU A 188 8.84 -21.57 -40.46
CA LEU A 188 9.39 -20.23 -40.71
C LEU A 188 10.25 -20.21 -41.98
N GLN A 189 11.16 -21.17 -42.14
CA GLN A 189 12.02 -21.27 -43.32
C GLN A 189 11.22 -21.54 -44.61
N LYS A 190 10.22 -22.41 -44.54
CA LYS A 190 9.31 -22.70 -45.65
C LYS A 190 8.57 -21.45 -46.12
N ASN A 191 8.23 -20.56 -45.19
CA ASN A 191 7.59 -19.27 -45.46
C ASN A 191 8.59 -18.12 -45.71
N GLY A 192 9.89 -18.43 -45.91
CA GLY A 192 10.92 -17.43 -46.22
C GLY A 192 11.34 -16.54 -45.04
N MET A 193 10.91 -16.85 -43.82
CA MET A 193 11.28 -16.13 -42.60
C MET A 193 12.52 -16.77 -41.96
N LYS A 194 13.45 -15.93 -41.47
CA LYS A 194 14.63 -16.41 -40.74
C LYS A 194 14.23 -16.77 -39.31
N PRO A 195 14.44 -18.03 -38.85
CA PRO A 195 14.13 -18.37 -37.48
C PRO A 195 15.06 -17.65 -36.49
N ALA A 196 14.49 -17.22 -35.35
CA ALA A 196 15.25 -16.55 -34.29
C ALA A 196 16.20 -17.50 -33.54
N THR A 197 15.97 -18.81 -33.63
CA THR A 197 16.75 -19.86 -32.99
C THR A 197 17.27 -20.87 -34.00
N ASN A 198 18.31 -21.62 -33.63
CA ASN A 198 18.81 -22.75 -34.42
C ASN A 198 18.84 -24.01 -33.53
N THR A 199 17.65 -24.57 -33.34
CA THR A 199 17.38 -25.69 -32.43
C THR A 199 18.05 -26.97 -32.94
N ALA A 200 18.13 -27.17 -34.26
CA ALA A 200 18.84 -28.30 -34.87
C ALA A 200 20.32 -28.36 -34.45
N LYS A 201 21.06 -27.24 -34.57
CA LYS A 201 22.46 -27.19 -34.11
C LYS A 201 22.58 -27.44 -32.61
N ARG A 202 21.67 -26.90 -31.79
CA ARG A 202 21.69 -27.08 -30.34
C ARG A 202 21.44 -28.54 -29.93
N ARG A 203 20.49 -29.23 -30.58
CA ARG A 203 20.20 -30.66 -30.33
C ARG A 203 21.34 -31.56 -30.80
N ALA A 204 21.91 -31.29 -31.98
CA ALA A 204 23.08 -32.01 -32.47
C ALA A 204 24.29 -31.86 -31.53
N GLN A 205 24.57 -30.65 -31.04
CA GLN A 205 25.62 -30.42 -30.04
C GLN A 205 25.36 -31.15 -28.72
N ALA A 206 24.11 -31.25 -28.27
CA ALA A 206 23.75 -31.97 -27.06
C ALA A 206 23.88 -33.51 -27.19
N GLN A 207 23.66 -34.07 -28.38
CA GLN A 207 23.87 -35.48 -28.67
C GLN A 207 25.36 -35.83 -28.85
N VAL A 208 26.13 -34.96 -29.50
CA VAL A 208 27.59 -35.17 -29.71
C VAL A 208 28.38 -34.96 -28.42
N GLN A 209 27.95 -34.06 -27.53
CA GLN A 209 28.59 -33.82 -26.21
C GLN A 209 27.95 -34.63 -25.07
N GLY A 210 27.53 -35.87 -25.34
CA GLY A 210 26.81 -36.77 -24.41
C GLY A 210 27.13 -36.47 -22.94
N VAL A 211 26.10 -36.01 -22.20
CA VAL A 211 26.11 -35.63 -20.78
C VAL A 211 27.51 -35.38 -20.19
N THR A 212 28.24 -34.41 -20.73
CA THR A 212 29.30 -33.78 -19.93
C THR A 212 28.62 -32.69 -19.12
N PRO A 213 28.72 -32.71 -17.78
CA PRO A 213 28.12 -31.65 -16.97
C PRO A 213 28.84 -30.36 -17.35
N LYS A 214 28.19 -29.53 -18.16
CA LYS A 214 28.66 -28.16 -18.38
C LYS A 214 28.81 -27.57 -17.00
N ASN A 215 30.05 -27.25 -16.62
CA ASN A 215 30.35 -26.46 -15.44
C ASN A 215 29.35 -25.30 -15.45
N LYS A 216 28.44 -25.31 -14.47
CA LYS A 216 27.46 -24.24 -14.29
C LYS A 216 28.27 -22.96 -14.34
N THR A 217 28.15 -22.18 -15.41
CA THR A 217 28.55 -20.78 -15.37
C THR A 217 27.82 -20.25 -14.15
N LYS A 218 28.60 -19.86 -13.14
CA LYS A 218 28.08 -19.36 -11.87
C LYS A 218 26.93 -18.43 -12.24
N LYS A 219 25.69 -18.81 -11.91
CA LYS A 219 24.56 -17.88 -11.97
C LYS A 219 25.11 -16.61 -11.33
N LYS A 220 25.16 -15.50 -12.07
CA LYS A 220 25.40 -14.21 -11.43
C LYS A 220 24.39 -14.18 -10.28
N LYS A 221 24.89 -14.11 -9.05
CA LYS A 221 24.03 -14.03 -7.87
C LYS A 221 23.04 -12.91 -8.19
N HIS A 222 21.76 -13.25 -8.33
CA HIS A 222 20.74 -12.21 -8.32
C HIS A 222 20.92 -11.54 -6.97
N GLU A 223 21.39 -10.29 -6.99
CA GLU A 223 21.39 -9.45 -5.80
C GLU A 223 19.97 -9.47 -5.25
N ILE A 224 19.89 -9.63 -3.93
CA ILE A 224 18.63 -9.71 -3.20
C ILE A 224 17.90 -8.40 -3.46
N SER A 225 16.84 -8.44 -4.26
CA SER A 225 15.97 -7.29 -4.47
C SER A 225 15.27 -6.93 -3.17
N LYS A 226 15.01 -5.64 -2.94
CA LYS A 226 14.36 -5.08 -1.73
C LYS A 226 12.99 -5.69 -1.40
N ARG A 227 12.41 -6.49 -2.31
CA ARG A 227 11.14 -7.20 -2.15
C ARG A 227 11.28 -8.56 -1.45
N THR A 228 12.49 -9.11 -1.32
CA THR A 228 12.70 -10.44 -0.71
C THR A 228 12.71 -10.32 0.81
N LYS A 229 11.69 -10.85 1.47
CA LYS A 229 11.63 -10.94 2.94
C LYS A 229 12.69 -11.94 3.42
N LEU A 230 13.76 -11.44 4.03
CA LEU A 230 14.79 -12.26 4.66
C LEU A 230 14.29 -12.80 6.00
N THR A 231 14.21 -14.12 6.12
CA THR A 231 13.88 -14.81 7.38
C THR A 231 15.10 -15.02 8.29
N ASN A 232 16.31 -14.74 7.80
CA ASN A 232 17.59 -15.00 8.48
C ASN A 232 18.28 -13.72 8.98
N ALA A 233 17.57 -12.86 9.72
CA ALA A 233 18.11 -11.59 10.23
C ALA A 233 19.16 -11.74 11.35
N HIS A 234 19.30 -12.93 11.94
CA HIS A 234 20.19 -13.22 13.07
C HIS A 234 21.59 -13.73 12.66
N LEU A 235 21.88 -13.84 11.36
CA LEU A 235 23.18 -14.29 10.83
C LEU A 235 23.80 -13.22 9.93
N PRO A 236 24.39 -12.15 10.50
CA PRO A 236 24.90 -11.01 9.75
C PRO A 236 26.10 -11.35 8.85
N GLU A 237 26.86 -12.40 9.17
CA GLU A 237 28.02 -12.83 8.38
C GLU A 237 27.65 -13.23 6.94
N LEU A 238 26.41 -13.69 6.71
CA LEU A 238 25.93 -14.10 5.39
C LEU A 238 25.77 -12.92 4.40
N PHE A 239 25.79 -11.68 4.88
CA PHE A 239 25.48 -10.48 4.09
C PHE A 239 26.66 -9.49 3.96
N GLN A 240 27.82 -9.77 4.54
CA GLN A 240 28.99 -8.87 4.55
C GLN A 240 29.57 -8.56 3.15
N ASN A 241 29.21 -9.34 2.13
CA ASN A 241 29.71 -9.21 0.76
C ASN A 241 28.68 -8.65 -0.26
N LEU A 242 27.56 -8.09 0.23
CA LEU A 242 26.60 -7.38 -0.62
C LEU A 242 26.96 -5.88 -0.57
N LYS A 243 27.62 -5.38 -1.62
CA LYS A 243 27.76 -3.93 -1.88
C LYS A 243 26.65 -3.48 -2.80
#